data_AF-A0A962VFN5-F1
#
_entry.id   AF-A0A962VFN5-F1
#
_cell.length_a   1.000
_cell.length_b   1.000
_cell.length_c   1.000
_cell.angle_alpha   90.00
_cell.angle_beta   90.00
_cell.angle_gamma   90.00
#
_symmetry.space_group_name_H-M   'P 1'
#
loop_
_entity.id
_entity.type
_entity.pdbx_description
1 polymer ?
#
loop_
_entity_poly.entity_id
_entity_poly.type
_entity_poly.pdbx_seq_one_letter_code
_entity_poly.pdbx_strand_id
1 'polypeptide(L)'
;MITIDQLRGDMPLRFIDRFGENGFRYLLDNGTLFSNAHYRHSTTFTAVGHATLATGGNGAQHGLAGNDWYDVETGQQVYCVEDDRHPLIGEDVKA
;
A
#
# COMPACT_ATOMS: atom_id res chain seq x y z
N MET A 1 9.57 -6.82 -4.79
CA MET A 1 8.11 -6.68 -4.94
C MET A 1 7.83 -5.33 -5.55
N ILE A 2 6.97 -5.26 -6.58
CA ILE A 2 6.52 -3.99 -7.16
C ILE A 2 5.04 -3.87 -6.86
N THR A 3 4.65 -2.69 -6.38
CA THR A 3 3.27 -2.30 -6.06
C THR A 3 2.98 -1.03 -6.86
N ILE A 4 1.78 -0.96 -7.43
CA ILE A 4 1.34 0.20 -8.22
C ILE A 4 0.09 0.72 -7.52
N ASP A 5 0.22 1.90 -6.89
CA ASP A 5 -0.85 2.45 -6.08
C ASP A 5 -2.11 2.70 -6.94
N GLN A 6 -3.27 2.38 -6.37
CA GLN A 6 -4.59 2.49 -7.00
C GLN A 6 -4.77 1.72 -8.34
N LEU A 7 -3.84 0.82 -8.72
CA LEU A 7 -4.04 0.00 -9.92
C LEU A 7 -5.10 -1.07 -9.68
N ARG A 8 -6.29 -0.87 -10.24
CA ARG A 8 -7.37 -1.87 -10.19
C ARG A 8 -7.03 -3.09 -11.04
N GLY A 9 -7.45 -4.28 -10.57
CA GLY A 9 -7.17 -5.55 -11.24
C GLY A 9 -7.70 -5.67 -12.69
N ASP A 10 -8.71 -4.89 -13.07
CA ASP A 10 -9.25 -4.89 -14.44
C ASP A 10 -8.45 -4.02 -15.43
N MET A 11 -7.69 -3.04 -14.94
CA MET A 11 -7.03 -2.04 -15.78
C MET A 11 -5.98 -2.64 -16.74
N PRO A 12 -5.11 -3.58 -16.33
CA PRO A 12 -4.10 -4.15 -17.23
C PRO A 12 -4.71 -4.81 -18.48
N LEU A 13 -5.79 -5.57 -18.30
CA LEU A 13 -6.47 -6.25 -19.41
C LEU A 13 -7.32 -5.27 -20.23
N ARG A 14 -7.98 -4.30 -19.56
CA ARG A 14 -8.82 -3.30 -20.23
C ARG A 14 -8.06 -2.42 -21.22
N PHE A 15 -6.79 -2.14 -20.95
CA PHE A 15 -5.96 -1.25 -21.77
C PHE A 15 -4.79 -1.98 -22.45
N ILE A 16 -4.87 -3.30 -22.60
CA ILE A 16 -3.77 -4.13 -23.12
C ILE A 16 -3.25 -3.69 -24.49
N ASP A 17 -4.14 -3.21 -25.37
CA ASP A 17 -3.80 -2.72 -26.71
C ASP A 17 -3.00 -1.41 -26.70
N ARG A 18 -2.90 -0.74 -25.54
CA ARG A 18 -2.12 0.50 -25.35
C ARG A 18 -0.75 0.25 -24.73
N PHE A 19 -0.44 -0.98 -24.32
CA PHE A 19 0.84 -1.31 -23.69
C PHE A 19 1.85 -1.87 -24.70
N GLY A 20 3.08 -1.37 -24.62
CA GLY A 20 4.22 -1.90 -25.38
C GLY A 20 4.72 -3.24 -24.83
N GLU A 21 5.63 -3.87 -25.57
CA GLU A 21 6.07 -5.24 -25.34
C GLU A 21 6.77 -5.44 -23.98
N ASN A 22 7.57 -4.47 -23.52
CA ASN A 22 8.47 -4.62 -22.37
C ASN A 22 7.90 -4.16 -21.01
N GLY A 23 6.57 -4.18 -20.84
CA GLY A 23 5.89 -3.71 -19.62
C GLY A 23 4.86 -4.71 -19.09
N PHE A 24 3.63 -4.25 -18.85
CA PHE A 24 2.52 -5.13 -18.45
C PHE A 24 2.32 -6.31 -19.41
N ARG A 25 2.56 -6.11 -20.72
CA ARG A 25 2.45 -7.17 -21.72
C ARG A 25 3.46 -8.29 -21.49
N TYR A 26 4.73 -7.94 -21.28
CA TYR A 26 5.76 -8.90 -20.87
C TYR A 26 5.34 -9.72 -19.64
N LEU A 27 4.83 -9.07 -18.61
CA LEU A 27 4.39 -9.74 -17.37
C LEU A 27 3.18 -10.67 -17.59
N LEU A 28 2.26 -10.31 -18.49
CA LEU A 28 1.09 -11.12 -18.81
C LEU A 28 1.47 -12.33 -19.69
N ASP A 29 2.35 -12.14 -20.66
CA ASP A 29 2.74 -13.17 -21.63
C ASP A 29 3.75 -14.18 -21.05
N ASN A 30 4.60 -13.75 -20.11
CA ASN A 30 5.70 -14.56 -19.56
C ASN A 30 5.53 -14.87 -18.05
N GLY A 31 4.45 -14.39 -17.43
CA GLY A 31 4.22 -14.53 -16.00
C GLY A 31 3.01 -15.39 -15.65
N THR A 32 2.52 -15.21 -14.43
CA THR A 32 1.28 -15.83 -13.96
C THR A 32 0.32 -14.76 -13.48
N LEU A 33 -0.88 -14.75 -14.03
CA LEU A 33 -1.94 -13.81 -13.69
C LEU A 33 -2.91 -14.42 -12.67
N PHE A 34 -3.02 -13.79 -11.50
CA PHE A 34 -4.07 -14.06 -10.53
C PHE A 34 -5.24 -13.08 -10.76
N SER A 35 -6.21 -13.46 -11.60
CA SER A 35 -7.33 -12.60 -11.99
C SER A 35 -8.40 -12.39 -10.90
N ASN A 36 -8.38 -13.20 -9.84
CA ASN A 36 -9.32 -13.16 -8.72
C ASN A 36 -8.60 -12.99 -7.37
N ALA A 37 -7.63 -12.07 -7.32
CA ALA A 37 -6.94 -11.69 -6.10
C ALA A 37 -7.66 -10.51 -5.41
N HIS A 38 -7.84 -10.58 -4.09
CA HIS A 38 -8.55 -9.58 -3.30
C HIS A 38 -7.83 -9.28 -1.99
N TYR A 39 -7.89 -8.02 -1.55
CA TYR A 39 -7.60 -7.68 -0.16
C TYR A 39 -8.67 -8.29 0.74
N ARG A 40 -8.26 -9.09 1.73
CA ARG A 40 -9.19 -9.75 2.68
C ARG A 40 -9.52 -8.89 3.91
N HIS A 41 -9.24 -7.60 3.85
CA HIS A 41 -9.52 -6.62 4.89
C HIS A 41 -10.36 -5.47 4.31
N SER A 42 -11.14 -4.81 5.17
CA SER A 42 -11.99 -3.67 4.78
C SER A 42 -11.19 -2.40 4.50
N THR A 43 -10.04 -2.22 5.16
CA THR A 43 -9.25 -0.99 5.07
C THR A 43 -8.36 -1.00 3.82
N THR A 44 -8.90 -0.62 2.68
CA THR A 44 -8.16 -0.53 1.41
C THR A 44 -7.37 0.78 1.31
N PHE A 45 -6.54 1.07 2.31
CA PHE A 45 -5.66 2.22 2.35
C PHE A 45 -4.22 1.83 2.03
N THR A 46 -3.43 2.80 1.57
CA THR A 46 -2.06 2.63 1.10
C THR A 46 -1.18 1.91 2.14
N ALA A 47 -1.09 2.39 3.37
CA ALA A 47 -0.20 1.80 4.39
C ALA A 47 -0.60 0.35 4.73
N VAL A 48 -1.89 0.10 4.92
CA VAL A 48 -2.43 -1.23 5.26
C VAL A 48 -2.19 -2.22 4.13
N GLY A 49 -2.48 -1.84 2.88
CA GLY A 49 -2.27 -2.69 1.71
C GLY A 49 -0.80 -3.04 1.50
N HIS A 50 0.11 -2.06 1.63
CA HIS A 50 1.55 -2.29 1.50
C HIS A 50 2.09 -3.24 2.57
N ALA A 51 1.69 -3.02 3.83
CA ALA A 51 2.11 -3.90 4.93
C ALA A 51 1.55 -5.32 4.78
N THR A 52 0.30 -5.46 4.34
CA THR A 52 -0.30 -6.77 4.05
C THR A 52 0.49 -7.51 2.96
N LEU A 53 0.84 -6.83 1.85
CA LEU A 53 1.64 -7.43 0.78
C LEU A 53 3.05 -7.82 1.22
N ALA A 54 3.69 -7.01 2.07
CA ALA A 54 5.06 -7.24 2.52
C ALA A 54 5.17 -8.31 3.62
N THR A 55 4.16 -8.45 4.48
CA THR A 55 4.21 -9.32 5.68
C THR A 55 3.38 -10.58 5.55
N GLY A 56 2.37 -10.61 4.66
CA GLY A 56 1.37 -11.67 4.59
C GLY A 56 0.36 -11.66 5.76
N GLY A 57 0.47 -10.71 6.69
CA GLY A 57 -0.46 -10.53 7.81
C GLY A 57 -1.55 -9.52 7.51
N ASN A 58 -2.67 -9.60 8.24
CA ASN A 58 -3.72 -8.57 8.22
C ASN A 58 -3.42 -7.43 9.22
N GLY A 59 -4.26 -6.39 9.21
CA GLY A 59 -4.23 -5.24 10.15
C GLY A 59 -3.91 -5.61 11.61
N ALA A 60 -4.62 -6.60 12.15
CA ALA A 60 -4.42 -7.06 13.54
C ALA A 60 -3.05 -7.70 13.81
N GLN A 61 -2.35 -8.19 12.77
CA GLN A 61 -1.04 -8.84 12.90
C GLN A 61 0.11 -7.84 12.70
N HIS A 62 -0.02 -6.90 11.77
CA HIS A 62 1.01 -5.90 11.48
C HIS A 62 0.76 -4.53 12.13
N GLY A 63 -0.33 -4.36 12.89
CA GLY A 63 -0.62 -3.16 13.70
C GLY A 63 -1.20 -1.97 12.94
N LEU A 64 -0.99 -1.87 11.62
CA LEU A 64 -1.51 -0.76 10.80
C LEU A 64 -3.03 -0.86 10.58
N ALA A 65 -3.78 0.04 11.22
CA ALA A 65 -5.23 0.16 11.09
C ALA A 65 -5.68 1.08 9.94
N GLY A 66 -4.80 1.96 9.46
CA GLY A 66 -5.04 2.92 8.38
C GLY A 66 -3.78 3.68 7.99
N ASN A 67 -3.93 4.69 7.12
CA ASN A 67 -2.86 5.68 6.91
C ASN A 67 -2.72 6.59 8.13
N ASP A 68 -3.85 6.85 8.79
CA ASP A 68 -3.97 7.61 10.01
C ASP A 68 -4.98 6.90 10.92
N TRP A 69 -4.83 7.02 12.22
CA TRP A 69 -5.85 6.59 13.19
C TRP A 69 -5.90 7.52 14.39
N TYR A 70 -7.01 7.48 15.11
CA TYR A 70 -7.14 8.20 16.37
C TYR A 70 -6.66 7.31 17.53
N ASP A 71 -5.69 7.80 18.28
CA ASP A 71 -5.23 7.19 19.53
C ASP A 71 -6.07 7.74 20.69
N VAL A 72 -6.81 6.85 21.34
CA VAL A 72 -7.71 7.21 22.44
C VAL A 72 -6.98 7.51 23.75
N GLU A 73 -5.75 7.01 23.92
CA GLU A 73 -4.96 7.22 25.14
C GLU A 73 -4.31 8.60 25.12
N THR A 74 -3.79 9.02 23.98
CA THR A 74 -3.16 10.33 23.79
C THR A 74 -4.15 11.41 23.36
N GLY A 75 -5.30 11.00 22.79
CA GLY A 75 -6.31 11.89 22.25
C GLY A 75 -5.91 12.54 20.91
N GLN A 76 -4.90 12.00 20.23
CA GLN A 76 -4.30 12.56 19.03
C GLN A 76 -4.57 11.71 17.79
N GLN A 77 -4.47 12.33 16.61
CA GLN A 77 -4.40 11.60 15.35
C GLN A 77 -2.93 11.21 15.10
N VAL A 78 -2.70 9.94 14.84
CA VAL A 78 -1.37 9.36 14.58
C VAL A 78 -1.26 9.02 13.11
N TYR A 79 -0.16 9.42 12.47
CA TYR A 79 0.17 9.04 11.10
C TYR A 79 0.99 7.74 11.06
N CYS A 80 0.77 6.89 10.05
CA CYS A 80 1.24 5.50 10.04
C CYS A 80 2.76 5.28 10.09
N VAL A 81 3.54 6.31 9.73
CA VAL A 81 5.02 6.28 9.77
C VAL A 81 5.57 7.46 10.57
N GLU A 82 4.75 8.07 11.42
CA GLU A 82 5.19 9.08 12.37
C GLU A 82 6.18 8.48 13.37
N ASP A 83 7.26 9.21 13.67
CA ASP A 83 8.24 8.87 14.71
C ASP A 83 8.68 10.15 15.41
N ASP A 84 8.04 10.45 16.54
CA ASP A 84 8.31 11.64 17.36
C ASP A 84 9.72 11.64 17.99
N ARG A 85 10.38 10.47 18.04
CA ARG A 85 11.73 10.32 18.60
C ARG A 85 12.81 10.84 17.67
N HIS A 86 12.52 11.01 16.38
CA HIS A 86 13.51 11.36 15.37
C HIS A 86 13.02 12.53 14.51
N PRO A 87 13.63 13.73 14.63
CA PRO A 87 13.24 14.86 13.82
C PRO A 87 13.62 14.68 12.35
N LEU A 88 12.92 15.40 11.48
CA LEU A 88 13.27 15.52 10.06
C LEU A 88 14.70 16.06 9.91
N ILE A 89 15.51 15.38 9.08
CA ILE A 89 16.87 15.83 8.79
C ILE A 89 16.79 17.07 7.89
N GLY A 90 17.34 18.20 8.38
CA GLY A 90 17.45 19.43 7.60
C GLY A 90 16.32 20.43 7.80
N GLU A 91 15.37 20.18 8.70
CA GLU A 91 14.42 21.19 9.16
C GLU A 91 14.73 21.62 10.60
N ASP A 92 14.62 22.92 10.90
CA ASP A 92 14.58 23.39 12.28
C ASP A 92 13.27 22.88 12.90
N VAL A 93 13.38 22.02 13.91
CA VAL A 93 12.24 21.48 14.65
C VAL A 93 11.42 22.65 15.18
N LYS A 94 10.21 22.86 14.63
CA LYS A 94 9.30 23.88 15.16
C LYS A 94 8.97 23.50 16.60
N ALA A 95 9.36 24.39 17.51
CA ALA A 95 9.06 24.32 18.94
C ALA A 95 7.56 24.33 19.22
#